data_AF-A0A1Y2BSY1-F1
#
_entry.id   AF-A0A1Y2BSY1-F1
#
_cell.length_a   1.000
_cell.length_b   1.000
_cell.length_c   1.000
_cell.angle_alpha   90.00
_cell.angle_beta   90.00
_cell.angle_gamma   90.00
#
_symmetry.space_group_name_H-M   'P 1'
#
loop_
_entity.id
_entity.type
_entity.pdbx_description
1 polymer ?
#
loop_
_entity_poly.entity_id
_entity_poly.type
_entity_poly.pdbx_seq_one_letter_code
_entity_poly.pdbx_strand_id
1 'polypeptide(L)'
;MYSPRYSSYFIDLMDWLPEDHMAMYSSGIASQSCTYKGKWVGLPLTADFDVLYSNIDLLNKYGKEIPKTWDELISTGNFILENERKNGNEDLIGYNGLFADQESGMISILEYIYSFRKTKDSPFPKYTDQEAVDALNKIKELKDALASDIIFKMEEEETIEKLFSANAIFIKFFDISNIHPSYKKQY
;
A
#
# COMPACT_ATOMS: atom_id res chain seq x y z
N MET A 1 -9.06 -8.90 11.82
CA MET A 1 -10.00 -9.94 12.29
C MET A 1 -11.43 -9.44 12.14
N TYR A 2 -12.35 -10.20 11.54
CA TYR A 2 -13.76 -9.79 11.45
C TYR A 2 -14.51 -10.08 12.75
N SER A 3 -14.18 -9.30 13.79
CA SER A 3 -14.68 -9.47 15.17
C SER A 3 -16.21 -9.53 15.30
N PRO A 4 -17.03 -8.81 14.49
CA PRO A 4 -18.48 -8.97 14.51
C PRO A 4 -18.98 -10.39 14.26
N ARG A 5 -18.27 -11.19 13.46
CA ARG A 5 -18.65 -12.57 13.12
C ARG A 5 -18.06 -13.60 14.06
N TYR A 6 -16.81 -13.40 14.49
CA TYR A 6 -16.05 -14.45 15.16
C TYR A 6 -15.92 -14.28 16.68
N SER A 7 -16.21 -13.09 17.23
CA SER A 7 -16.05 -12.81 18.67
C SER A 7 -16.80 -13.78 19.60
N SER A 8 -17.93 -14.35 19.16
CA SER A 8 -18.68 -15.33 19.96
C SER A 8 -17.93 -16.65 20.20
N TYR A 9 -16.91 -16.94 19.40
CA TYR A 9 -16.08 -18.14 19.51
C TYR A 9 -14.78 -17.91 20.29
N PHE A 10 -14.53 -16.67 20.73
CA PHE A 10 -13.29 -16.30 21.42
C PHE A 10 -13.56 -15.97 22.89
N ILE A 11 -12.56 -16.29 23.72
CA ILE A 11 -12.54 -15.88 25.13
C ILE A 11 -12.18 -14.40 25.23
N ASP A 12 -12.57 -13.75 26.33
CA ASP A 12 -12.05 -12.42 26.64
C ASP A 12 -10.66 -12.55 27.25
N LEU A 13 -9.64 -12.06 26.56
CA LEU A 13 -8.26 -12.18 27.02
C LEU A 13 -7.99 -11.37 28.31
N MET A 14 -8.82 -10.38 28.64
CA MET A 14 -8.73 -9.66 29.92
C MET A 14 -8.94 -10.57 31.13
N ASP A 15 -9.68 -11.67 30.96
CA ASP A 15 -9.92 -12.64 32.04
C ASP A 15 -8.69 -13.55 32.29
N TRP A 16 -7.73 -13.58 31.37
CA TRP A 16 -6.64 -14.56 31.34
C TRP A 16 -5.24 -13.94 31.35
N LEU A 17 -5.10 -12.68 30.93
CA LEU A 17 -3.80 -12.00 30.83
C LEU A 17 -3.66 -10.92 31.90
N PRO A 18 -2.44 -10.71 32.44
CA PRO A 18 -2.19 -9.66 33.43
C PRO A 18 -2.53 -8.26 32.90
N GLU A 19 -2.99 -7.37 33.77
CA GLU A 19 -3.33 -5.99 33.42
C GLU A 19 -2.15 -5.24 32.79
N ASP A 20 -0.95 -5.39 33.35
CA ASP A 20 0.26 -4.78 32.81
C ASP A 20 0.57 -5.24 31.38
N HIS A 21 0.27 -6.51 31.06
CA HIS A 21 0.43 -7.02 29.70
C HIS A 21 -0.60 -6.41 28.77
N MET A 22 -1.87 -6.33 29.19
CA MET A 22 -2.93 -5.70 28.42
C MET A 22 -2.72 -4.20 28.24
N ALA A 23 -2.12 -3.53 29.22
CA ALA A 23 -1.78 -2.11 29.16
C ALA A 23 -0.82 -1.81 27.99
N MET A 24 0.09 -2.73 27.64
CA MET A 24 0.97 -2.60 26.47
C MET A 24 0.21 -2.46 25.15
N TYR A 25 -1.01 -3.02 25.07
CA TYR A 25 -1.86 -3.01 23.88
C TYR A 25 -3.03 -2.01 23.97
N SER A 26 -3.14 -1.27 25.07
CA SER A 26 -4.28 -0.38 25.36
C SER A 26 -4.45 0.79 24.37
N SER A 27 -3.45 1.04 23.52
CA SER A 27 -3.47 2.09 22.51
C SER A 27 -3.03 1.57 21.13
N GLY A 28 -3.28 2.38 20.09
CA GLY A 28 -2.89 2.04 18.72
C GLY A 28 -3.79 1.00 18.05
N ILE A 29 -3.22 0.20 17.15
CA ILE A 29 -3.97 -0.70 16.28
C ILE A 29 -4.61 -1.87 17.04
N ALA A 30 -3.99 -2.32 18.13
CA ALA A 30 -4.47 -3.45 18.91
C ALA A 30 -5.84 -3.15 19.53
N SER A 31 -5.98 -1.98 20.19
CA SER A 31 -7.25 -1.58 20.80
C SER A 31 -8.35 -1.37 19.77
N GLN A 32 -8.02 -0.96 18.54
CA GLN A 32 -8.98 -0.73 17.45
C GLN A 32 -9.43 -2.02 16.75
N SER A 33 -8.53 -2.99 16.59
CA SER A 33 -8.75 -4.18 15.75
C SER A 33 -9.02 -5.47 16.52
N CYS A 34 -8.62 -5.53 17.79
CA CYS A 34 -8.74 -6.73 18.63
C CYS A 34 -9.77 -6.59 19.74
N THR A 35 -10.44 -5.45 19.87
CA THR A 35 -11.55 -5.28 20.81
C THR A 35 -12.90 -5.36 20.09
N TYR A 36 -13.89 -5.98 20.74
CA TYR A 36 -15.26 -5.98 20.23
C TYR A 36 -16.27 -6.10 21.37
N LYS A 37 -17.24 -5.18 21.40
CA LYS A 37 -18.28 -5.10 22.46
C LYS A 37 -17.68 -5.16 23.88
N GLY A 38 -16.56 -4.45 24.08
CA GLY A 38 -15.88 -4.36 25.38
C GLY A 38 -14.97 -5.54 25.72
N LYS A 39 -14.85 -6.55 24.86
CA LYS A 39 -13.98 -7.72 25.08
C LYS A 39 -12.70 -7.62 24.27
N TRP A 40 -11.60 -8.10 24.82
CA TRP A 40 -10.37 -8.35 24.06
C TRP A 40 -10.42 -9.74 23.43
N VAL A 41 -10.73 -9.80 22.14
CA VAL A 41 -10.98 -11.05 21.42
C VAL A 41 -9.74 -11.56 20.66
N GLY A 42 -8.59 -10.92 20.88
CA GLY A 42 -7.30 -11.27 20.28
C GLY A 42 -6.20 -10.31 20.73
N LEU A 43 -4.95 -10.61 20.36
CA LEU A 43 -3.82 -9.70 20.42
C LEU A 43 -3.04 -9.79 19.10
N PRO A 44 -2.50 -8.67 18.57
CA PRO A 44 -1.73 -8.72 17.34
C PRO A 44 -0.37 -9.38 17.61
N LEU A 45 -0.01 -10.33 16.74
CA LEU A 45 1.33 -10.94 16.73
C LEU A 45 2.29 -10.12 15.86
N THR A 46 1.84 -9.73 14.69
CA THR A 46 2.55 -8.86 13.73
C THR A 46 1.61 -7.76 13.25
N ALA A 47 2.19 -6.66 12.78
CA ALA A 47 1.48 -5.60 12.09
C ALA A 47 2.26 -5.29 10.82
N ASP A 48 1.59 -5.41 9.68
CA ASP A 48 2.16 -5.15 8.37
C ASP A 48 1.52 -3.89 7.80
N PHE A 49 2.31 -3.13 7.05
CA PHE A 49 1.88 -1.88 6.42
C PHE A 49 2.36 -1.88 4.97
N ASP A 50 1.54 -1.33 4.09
CA ASP A 50 1.94 -1.06 2.72
C ASP A 50 2.81 0.20 2.67
N VAL A 51 3.85 0.15 1.85
CA VAL A 51 4.78 1.27 1.63
C VAL A 51 5.00 1.48 0.14
N LEU A 52 5.39 2.71 -0.22
CA LEU A 52 5.86 3.01 -1.56
C LEU A 52 7.38 2.86 -1.63
N TYR A 53 7.84 1.92 -2.44
CA TYR A 53 9.23 1.74 -2.82
C TYR A 53 9.56 2.62 -4.02
N SER A 54 10.49 3.55 -3.83
CA SER A 54 10.94 4.48 -4.88
C SER A 54 12.39 4.21 -5.24
N ASN A 55 12.69 3.99 -6.52
CA ASN A 55 14.05 3.73 -7.01
C ASN A 55 14.88 5.02 -6.98
N ILE A 56 15.67 5.20 -5.91
CA ILE A 56 16.44 6.43 -5.69
C ILE A 56 17.54 6.63 -6.71
N ASP A 57 18.08 5.57 -7.31
CA ASP A 57 19.12 5.69 -8.33
C ASP A 57 18.55 6.32 -9.60
N LEU A 58 17.36 5.89 -10.02
CA LEU A 58 16.62 6.51 -11.14
C LEU A 58 16.19 7.94 -10.80
N LEU A 59 15.65 8.17 -9.60
CA LEU A 59 15.26 9.52 -9.18
C LEU A 59 16.45 10.48 -9.19
N ASN A 60 17.60 10.07 -8.63
CA ASN A 60 18.82 10.87 -8.59
C ASN A 60 19.39 11.10 -10.01
N LYS A 61 19.41 10.07 -10.86
CA LYS A 61 19.85 10.17 -12.26
C LYS A 61 19.11 11.27 -13.03
N TYR A 62 17.81 11.44 -12.73
CA TYR A 62 16.94 12.40 -13.40
C TYR A 62 16.64 13.66 -12.59
N GLY A 63 17.29 13.85 -11.43
CA GLY A 63 17.09 15.02 -10.56
C GLY A 63 15.65 15.16 -10.05
N LYS A 64 15.01 14.05 -9.70
CA LYS A 64 13.63 13.98 -9.20
C LYS A 64 13.60 13.69 -7.70
N GLU A 65 12.60 14.24 -7.02
CA GLU A 65 12.31 13.90 -5.63
C GLU A 65 11.34 12.70 -5.56
N ILE A 66 11.23 12.10 -4.36
CA ILE A 66 10.21 11.09 -4.08
C ILE A 66 8.83 11.78 -4.12
N PRO A 67 7.86 11.26 -4.89
CA PRO A 67 6.55 11.89 -5.01
C PRO A 67 5.80 11.90 -3.67
N LYS A 68 5.02 12.95 -3.45
CA LYS A 68 4.13 13.12 -2.29
C LYS A 68 2.66 13.07 -2.67
N THR A 69 2.37 13.14 -3.97
CA THR A 69 1.01 13.06 -4.54
C THR A 69 0.98 12.08 -5.70
N TRP A 70 -0.22 11.57 -6.02
CA TRP A 70 -0.40 10.70 -7.19
C TRP A 70 -0.04 11.40 -8.51
N ASP A 71 -0.27 12.70 -8.62
CA ASP A 71 0.08 13.49 -9.81
C ASP A 71 1.60 13.63 -9.97
N GLU A 72 2.32 13.82 -8.86
CA GLU A 72 3.78 13.81 -8.85
C GLU A 72 4.33 12.42 -9.22
N LEU A 73 3.69 11.35 -8.75
CA LEU A 73 4.07 9.98 -9.09
C LEU A 73 3.89 9.72 -10.59
N ILE A 74 2.73 10.09 -11.16
CA ILE A 74 2.44 9.96 -12.61
C ILE A 74 3.46 10.75 -13.43
N SER A 75 3.60 12.05 -13.13
CA SER A 75 4.48 12.94 -13.91
C SER A 75 5.95 12.53 -13.82
N THR A 76 6.42 12.16 -12.64
CA THR A 76 7.80 11.69 -12.41
C THR A 76 8.05 10.35 -13.08
N GLY A 77 7.12 9.40 -12.90
CA GLY A 77 7.21 8.07 -13.50
C GLY A 77 7.24 8.15 -15.02
N ASN A 78 6.34 8.92 -15.63
CA ASN A 78 6.26 9.07 -17.08
C ASN A 78 7.55 9.69 -17.63
N PHE A 79 8.04 10.75 -16.99
CA PHE A 79 9.28 11.40 -17.40
C PHE A 79 10.46 10.42 -17.40
N ILE A 80 10.65 9.68 -16.31
CA ILE A 80 11.76 8.72 -16.20
C ILE A 80 11.59 7.58 -17.21
N LEU A 81 10.39 7.01 -17.29
CA LEU A 81 10.08 5.88 -18.18
C LEU A 81 10.32 6.23 -19.65
N GLU A 82 9.90 7.41 -20.11
CA GLU A 82 10.15 7.88 -21.48
C GLU A 82 11.65 8.07 -21.77
N ASN A 83 12.42 8.62 -20.82
CA ASN A 83 13.85 8.83 -21.02
C ASN A 83 14.63 7.51 -20.98
N GLU A 84 14.25 6.57 -20.12
CA GLU A 84 14.84 5.23 -20.06
C GLU A 84 14.57 4.45 -21.35
N ARG A 85 13.34 4.52 -21.89
CA ARG A 85 13.01 3.94 -23.21
C ARG A 85 13.85 4.54 -24.34
N LYS A 86 14.04 5.87 -24.37
CA LYS A 86 14.93 6.52 -25.35
C LYS A 86 16.38 6.07 -25.23
N ASN A 87 16.81 5.65 -24.04
CA ASN A 87 18.13 5.10 -23.76
C ASN A 87 18.20 3.57 -23.98
N GLY A 88 17.15 2.95 -24.53
CA GLY A 88 17.10 1.52 -24.87
C GLY A 88 16.62 0.59 -23.75
N ASN A 89 16.18 1.14 -22.61
CA ASN A 89 15.60 0.35 -21.53
C ASN A 89 14.08 0.26 -21.71
N GLU A 90 13.64 -0.72 -22.51
CA GLU A 90 12.22 -0.92 -22.83
C GLU A 90 11.45 -1.69 -21.74
N ASP A 91 12.16 -2.46 -20.91
CA ASP A 91 11.59 -3.38 -19.92
C ASP A 91 11.32 -2.75 -18.55
N LEU A 92 11.68 -1.48 -18.36
CA LEU A 92 11.48 -0.78 -17.09
C LEU A 92 9.99 -0.61 -16.78
N ILE A 93 9.59 -0.96 -15.56
CA ILE A 93 8.23 -0.77 -15.07
C ILE A 93 8.08 0.65 -14.48
N GLY A 94 7.04 1.37 -14.90
CA GLY A 94 6.73 2.69 -14.34
C GLY A 94 6.19 2.60 -12.92
N TYR A 95 5.11 1.83 -12.74
CA TYR A 95 4.48 1.62 -11.44
C TYR A 95 3.77 0.27 -11.36
N ASN A 96 3.92 -0.42 -10.23
CA ASN A 96 3.05 -1.53 -9.84
C ASN A 96 2.39 -1.21 -8.48
N GLY A 97 1.06 -1.20 -8.47
CA GLY A 97 0.25 -0.83 -7.31
C GLY A 97 -0.44 -1.99 -6.60
N LEU A 98 -0.08 -3.25 -6.91
CA LEU A 98 -0.75 -4.46 -6.43
C LEU A 98 -2.26 -4.46 -6.69
N PHE A 99 -2.66 -4.42 -7.97
CA PHE A 99 -4.06 -4.51 -8.40
C PHE A 99 -4.41 -5.87 -9.02
N ALA A 100 -3.74 -6.93 -8.58
CA ALA A 100 -4.06 -8.31 -8.96
C ALA A 100 -5.52 -8.67 -8.63
N ASP A 101 -6.09 -9.66 -9.33
CA ASP A 101 -7.46 -10.16 -9.07
C ASP A 101 -7.51 -11.07 -7.84
N GLN A 102 -7.06 -10.53 -6.71
CA GLN A 102 -6.92 -11.17 -5.41
C GLN A 102 -7.24 -10.16 -4.29
N GLU A 103 -7.14 -10.59 -3.02
CA GLU A 103 -7.43 -9.73 -1.87
C GLU A 103 -6.55 -8.47 -1.85
N SER A 104 -5.27 -8.59 -2.22
CA SER A 104 -4.33 -7.46 -2.31
C SER A 104 -4.82 -6.37 -3.27
N GLY A 105 -5.43 -6.73 -4.40
CA GLY A 105 -6.06 -5.78 -5.32
C GLY A 105 -7.19 -4.99 -4.69
N MET A 106 -8.05 -5.66 -3.93
CA MET A 106 -9.14 -4.99 -3.20
C MET A 106 -8.60 -4.07 -2.11
N ILE A 107 -7.57 -4.49 -1.36
CA ILE A 107 -6.90 -3.65 -0.35
C ILE A 107 -6.33 -2.40 -1.00
N SER A 108 -5.57 -2.54 -2.10
CA SER A 108 -5.02 -1.41 -2.85
C SER A 108 -6.10 -0.42 -3.27
N ILE A 109 -7.23 -0.89 -3.85
CA ILE A 109 -8.34 -0.01 -4.22
C ILE A 109 -8.88 0.77 -3.01
N LEU A 110 -9.04 0.12 -1.85
CA LEU A 110 -9.54 0.78 -0.64
C LEU A 110 -8.57 1.85 -0.13
N GLU A 111 -7.26 1.59 -0.16
CA GLU A 111 -6.25 2.57 0.25
C GLU A 111 -6.22 3.79 -0.67
N TYR A 112 -6.38 3.57 -1.98
CA TYR A 112 -6.53 4.65 -2.93
C TYR A 112 -7.76 5.50 -2.61
N ILE A 113 -8.93 4.89 -2.41
CA ILE A 113 -10.14 5.62 -1.98
C ILE A 113 -9.88 6.38 -0.69
N TYR A 114 -9.22 5.75 0.29
CA TYR A 114 -8.87 6.40 1.55
C TYR A 114 -7.93 7.60 1.35
N SER A 115 -7.01 7.57 0.39
CA SER A 115 -6.11 8.68 0.09
C SER A 115 -6.81 9.92 -0.48
N PHE A 116 -8.03 9.77 -1.01
CA PHE A 116 -8.86 10.86 -1.56
C PHE A 116 -9.80 11.49 -0.52
N ARG A 117 -9.68 11.11 0.76
CA ARG A 117 -10.41 11.76 1.85
C ARG A 117 -10.10 13.27 1.91
N LYS A 118 -11.09 14.07 2.29
CA LYS A 118 -10.99 15.54 2.31
C LYS A 118 -9.86 16.08 3.19
N THR A 119 -9.65 15.43 4.34
CA THR A 119 -8.60 15.78 5.31
C THR A 119 -8.06 14.52 5.97
N LYS A 120 -6.89 14.59 6.61
CA LYS A 120 -6.26 13.46 7.29
C LYS A 120 -7.21 12.75 8.27
N ASP A 121 -8.04 13.51 8.98
CA ASP A 121 -8.95 13.04 10.02
C ASP A 121 -10.37 12.71 9.50
N SER A 122 -10.62 12.87 8.20
CA SER A 122 -11.89 12.49 7.60
C SER A 122 -12.09 10.97 7.63
N PRO A 123 -13.33 10.49 7.83
CA PRO A 123 -13.62 9.07 7.76
C PRO A 123 -13.36 8.52 6.36
N PHE A 124 -13.34 7.20 6.25
CA PHE A 124 -13.28 6.52 4.95
C PHE A 124 -14.44 6.99 4.04
N PRO A 125 -14.18 7.46 2.80
CA PRO A 125 -15.23 7.89 1.88
C PRO A 125 -16.22 6.76 1.56
N LYS A 126 -17.51 7.08 1.37
CA LYS A 126 -18.44 6.04 0.90
C LYS A 126 -18.11 5.69 -0.54
N TYR A 127 -18.39 4.45 -0.92
CA TYR A 127 -18.16 3.98 -2.29
C TYR A 127 -18.97 4.73 -3.37
N THR A 128 -20.01 5.47 -2.96
CA THR A 128 -20.85 6.29 -3.85
C THR A 128 -20.47 7.77 -3.85
N ASP A 129 -19.50 8.19 -3.05
CA ASP A 129 -19.09 9.59 -2.96
C ASP A 129 -18.14 9.96 -4.11
N GLN A 130 -17.99 11.26 -4.38
CA GLN A 130 -17.14 11.75 -5.47
C GLN A 130 -15.67 11.39 -5.24
N GLU A 131 -15.21 11.35 -3.99
CA GLU A 131 -13.86 10.95 -3.61
C GLU A 131 -13.52 9.52 -4.07
N ALA A 132 -14.49 8.59 -4.00
CA ALA A 132 -14.31 7.24 -4.49
C ALA A 132 -14.25 7.19 -6.02
N VAL A 133 -15.08 7.98 -6.70
CA VAL A 133 -15.04 8.13 -8.16
C VAL A 133 -13.70 8.70 -8.63
N ASP A 134 -13.22 9.75 -7.96
CA ASP A 134 -11.95 10.41 -8.26
C ASP A 134 -10.76 9.46 -8.05
N ALA A 135 -10.77 8.68 -6.96
CA ALA A 135 -9.76 7.67 -6.70
C ALA A 135 -9.71 6.59 -7.79
N LEU A 136 -10.86 6.05 -8.19
CA LEU A 136 -10.94 5.04 -9.25
C LEU A 136 -10.49 5.59 -10.61
N ASN A 137 -10.86 6.83 -10.93
CA ASN A 137 -10.37 7.51 -12.12
C ASN A 137 -8.85 7.72 -12.06
N LYS A 138 -8.29 8.06 -10.90
CA LYS A 138 -6.84 8.20 -10.72
C LYS A 138 -6.11 6.87 -10.87
N ILE A 139 -6.66 5.77 -10.37
CA ILE A 139 -6.09 4.42 -10.58
C ILE A 139 -6.04 4.11 -12.09
N LYS A 140 -7.10 4.43 -12.83
CA LYS A 140 -7.13 4.27 -14.28
C LYS A 140 -6.06 5.14 -14.97
N GLU A 141 -5.92 6.40 -14.57
CA GLU A 141 -4.90 7.30 -15.11
C GLU A 141 -3.47 6.79 -14.83
N LEU A 142 -3.20 6.32 -13.61
CA LEU A 142 -1.93 5.69 -13.23
C LEU A 142 -1.59 4.50 -14.10
N LYS A 143 -2.58 3.63 -14.32
CA LYS A 143 -2.44 2.48 -15.20
C LYS A 143 -2.07 2.93 -16.60
N ASP A 144 -2.88 3.80 -17.20
CA ASP A 144 -2.71 4.23 -18.60
C ASP A 144 -1.36 4.97 -18.81
N ALA A 145 -0.85 5.64 -17.79
CA ALA A 145 0.44 6.32 -17.81
C ALA A 145 1.65 5.37 -17.60
N LEU A 146 1.62 4.54 -16.55
CA LEU A 146 2.83 3.93 -16.00
C LEU A 146 2.87 2.40 -16.07
N ALA A 147 1.78 1.75 -16.48
CA ALA A 147 1.67 0.30 -16.47
C ALA A 147 1.03 -0.24 -17.76
N SER A 148 1.39 -1.46 -18.13
CA SER A 148 0.59 -2.26 -19.06
C SER A 148 -0.53 -2.99 -18.31
N ASP A 149 -1.51 -3.56 -19.01
CA ASP A 149 -2.53 -4.43 -18.40
C ASP A 149 -1.91 -5.58 -17.60
N ILE A 150 -0.76 -6.10 -18.05
CA ILE A 150 -0.04 -7.20 -17.39
C ILE A 150 0.61 -6.70 -16.11
N ILE A 151 1.37 -5.61 -16.17
CA ILE A 151 2.03 -5.01 -15.01
C ILE A 151 1.00 -4.61 -13.95
N PHE A 152 -0.13 -4.07 -14.37
CA PHE A 152 -1.18 -3.61 -13.46
C PHE A 152 -1.81 -4.76 -12.66
N LYS A 153 -1.87 -5.97 -13.25
CA LYS A 153 -2.45 -7.17 -12.62
C LYS A 153 -1.40 -8.12 -12.03
N MET A 154 -0.14 -7.71 -12.00
CA MET A 154 0.98 -8.51 -11.52
C MET A 154 0.74 -8.97 -10.08
N GLU A 155 1.00 -10.25 -9.82
CA GLU A 155 0.78 -10.84 -8.50
C GLU A 155 1.97 -10.57 -7.56
N GLU A 156 1.85 -10.98 -6.31
CA GLU A 156 2.82 -10.65 -5.27
C GLU A 156 4.22 -11.24 -5.55
N GLU A 157 4.29 -12.50 -5.98
CA GLU A 157 5.57 -13.17 -6.30
C GLU A 157 6.33 -12.44 -7.41
N GLU A 158 5.64 -12.08 -8.49
CA GLU A 158 6.20 -11.33 -9.60
C GLU A 158 6.61 -9.91 -9.15
N THR A 159 5.82 -9.27 -8.30
CA THR A 159 6.11 -7.93 -7.76
C THR A 159 7.38 -7.95 -6.90
N ILE A 160 7.55 -8.98 -6.08
CA ILE A 160 8.75 -9.21 -5.27
C ILE A 160 9.99 -9.35 -6.16
N GLU A 161 9.90 -10.11 -7.26
CA GLU A 161 11.00 -10.25 -8.23
C GLU A 161 11.46 -8.87 -8.76
N LYS A 162 10.52 -7.95 -9.00
CA LYS A 162 10.84 -6.58 -9.48
C LYS A 162 11.50 -5.72 -8.40
N LEU A 163 11.12 -5.90 -7.12
CA LEU A 163 11.80 -5.26 -5.98
C LEU A 163 13.25 -5.74 -5.82
N PHE A 164 13.55 -7.00 -6.15
CA PHE A 164 14.90 -7.55 -6.09
C PHE A 164 15.77 -7.18 -7.31
N SER A 165 15.17 -7.12 -8.50
CA SER A 165 15.88 -6.81 -9.74
C SER A 165 16.05 -5.32 -10.03
N ALA A 166 15.46 -4.44 -9.19
CA ALA A 166 15.43 -3.00 -9.39
C ALA A 166 14.81 -2.54 -10.72
N ASN A 167 13.96 -3.37 -11.32
CA ASN A 167 13.38 -3.13 -12.64
C ASN A 167 12.04 -2.39 -12.59
N ALA A 168 11.89 -1.45 -11.65
CA ALA A 168 10.73 -0.56 -11.59
C ALA A 168 11.12 0.80 -10.99
N ILE A 169 10.43 1.85 -11.41
CA ILE A 169 10.59 3.20 -10.82
C ILE A 169 9.91 3.25 -9.46
N PHE A 170 8.64 2.83 -9.41
CA PHE A 170 7.82 2.81 -8.20
C PHE A 170 7.12 1.46 -8.03
N ILE A 171 7.10 0.94 -6.80
CA ILE A 171 6.33 -0.26 -6.43
C ILE A 171 5.63 0.02 -5.11
N LYS A 172 4.33 -0.24 -5.03
CA LYS A 172 3.60 -0.35 -3.76
C LYS A 172 3.63 -1.81 -3.32
N PHE A 173 4.09 -2.10 -2.11
CA PHE A 173 4.11 -3.47 -1.57
C PHE A 173 4.15 -3.43 -0.03
N PHE A 174 3.89 -4.57 0.61
CA PHE A 174 4.10 -4.73 2.05
C PHE A 174 5.52 -4.33 2.48
N ASP A 175 5.67 -3.84 3.70
CA ASP A 175 6.98 -3.54 4.29
C ASP A 175 7.78 -4.82 4.54
N ILE A 176 8.63 -5.18 3.57
CA ILE A 176 9.46 -6.38 3.59
C ILE A 176 10.95 -6.03 3.69
N SER A 177 11.71 -6.92 4.30
CA SER A 177 13.17 -6.79 4.40
C SER A 177 13.89 -7.36 3.17
N ASN A 178 15.18 -7.04 3.02
CA ASN A 178 16.07 -7.59 2.01
C ASN A 178 15.75 -7.24 0.53
N ILE A 179 15.10 -6.11 0.27
CA ILE A 179 14.92 -5.59 -1.11
C ILE A 179 16.22 -5.04 -1.72
N HIS A 180 16.23 -4.76 -3.03
CA HIS A 180 17.37 -4.14 -3.69
C HIS A 180 17.72 -2.77 -3.06
N PRO A 181 19.00 -2.45 -2.81
CA PRO A 181 19.42 -1.25 -2.08
C PRO A 181 19.10 0.08 -2.77
N SER A 182 18.75 0.05 -4.06
CA SER A 182 18.33 1.24 -4.81
C SER A 182 16.93 1.73 -4.42
N TYR A 183 16.15 0.97 -3.65
CA TYR A 183 14.81 1.39 -3.23
C TYR A 183 14.82 2.04 -1.85
N LYS A 184 14.12 3.17 -1.76
CA LYS A 184 13.77 3.80 -0.48
C LYS A 184 12.27 3.62 -0.22
N LYS A 185 11.95 3.24 1.03
CA LYS A 185 10.59 3.11 1.54
C LYS A 185 10.03 4.46 1.95
N GLN A 186 8.78 4.72 1.61
CA GLN A 186 7.98 5.84 2.08
C GLN A 186 6.72 5.31 2.78
N TYR A 187 6.49 5.79 4.00
CA TYR A 187 5.34 5.50 4.85
C TYR A 187 4.34 6.67 4.83
#